data_AF-A0A7Y7TH10-F1
#
_entry.id   AF-A0A7Y7TH10-F1
#
_cell.length_a   1.000
_cell.length_b   1.000
_cell.length_c   1.000
_cell.angle_alpha   90.00
_cell.angle_beta   90.00
_cell.angle_gamma   90.00
#
_symmetry.space_group_name_H-M   'P 1'
#
loop_
_entity.id
_entity.type
_entity.pdbx_description
1 polymer ?
#
loop_
_entity_poly.entity_id
_entity_poly.type
_entity_poly.pdbx_seq_one_letter_code
_entity_poly.pdbx_strand_id
1 'polypeptide(L)' 'MIKVQVTQRNGQPDCWYINEVENGNVTAGKICYKSGKDAAVVARKQHPYVNIDIQN' A
#
# COMPACT_ATOMS: atom_id res chain seq x y z
N MET A 1 1.68 16.44 -0.65
CA MET A 1 2.70 15.45 -0.22
C MET A 1 2.10 14.07 -0.40
N ILE A 2 2.77 13.18 -1.13
CA ILE A 2 2.29 11.83 -1.40
C ILE A 2 2.91 10.89 -0.35
N LYS A 3 2.09 10.01 0.23
CA LYS A 3 2.52 8.88 1.06
C LYS A 3 1.95 7.59 0.49
N VAL A 4 2.64 6.47 0.70
CA VAL A 4 2.11 5.16 0.34
C VAL A 4 1.97 4.31 1.59
N GLN A 5 0.80 3.72 1.76
CA GLN A 5 0.50 2.78 2.83
C GLN A 5 0.22 1.41 2.24
N VAL A 6 0.68 0.36 2.89
CA VAL A 6 0.42 -1.03 2.53
C VAL A 6 -0.35 -1.64 3.68
N THR A 7 -1.61 -1.99 3.46
CA THR A 7 -2.50 -2.44 4.55
C THR A 7 -3.24 -3.71 4.20
N GLN A 8 -3.60 -4.49 5.22
CA GLN A 8 -4.61 -5.53 5.10
C GLN A 8 -6.01 -4.91 5.27
N ARG A 9 -7.04 -5.50 4.66
CA ARG A 9 -8.43 -5.11 4.91
C ARG A 9 -9.05 -6.08 5.89
N ASN A 10 -9.87 -5.57 6.82
CA ASN A 10 -10.65 -6.41 7.71
C ASN A 10 -11.52 -7.39 6.90
N GLY A 11 -11.37 -8.68 7.18
CA GLY A 11 -12.02 -9.77 6.44
C GLY A 11 -11.24 -10.33 5.25
N GLN A 12 -10.07 -9.76 4.93
CA GLN A 12 -9.16 -10.26 3.88
C GLN A 12 -7.69 -10.22 4.36
N PRO A 13 -7.34 -10.97 5.42
CA PRO A 13 -5.98 -10.99 5.94
C PRO A 13 -4.97 -11.56 4.93
N ASP A 14 -5.41 -12.40 4.00
CA ASP A 14 -4.52 -12.98 2.99
C ASP A 14 -4.17 -11.99 1.85
N CYS A 15 -4.73 -10.78 1.89
CA CYS A 15 -4.53 -9.76 0.87
C CYS A 15 -3.95 -8.48 1.45
N TRP A 16 -2.84 -8.06 0.85
CA TRP A 16 -2.22 -6.77 1.08
C TRP A 16 -2.54 -5.81 -0.06
N TYR A 17 -2.83 -4.56 0.29
CA TYR A 17 -3.25 -3.52 -0.66
C TYR A 17 -2.33 -2.31 -0.55
N ILE A 18 -1.96 -1.74 -1.69
CA ILE A 18 -1.22 -0.47 -1.78
C ILE A 18 -2.25 0.67 -1.79
N ASN A 19 -2.17 1.59 -0.84
CA ASN A 19 -3.01 2.77 -0.76
C ASN A 19 -2.14 4.02 -0.92
N GLU A 20 -2.52 4.90 -1.82
CA GLU A 20 -1.86 6.18 -2.01
C GLU A 20 -2.59 7.26 -1.22
N VAL A 21 -1.85 8.05 -0.45
CA VAL A 21 -2.40 9.15 0.33
C VAL A 21 -1.86 10.45 -0.24
N GLU A 22 -2.72 11.18 -0.92
CA GLU A 22 -2.39 12.48 -1.50
C GLU A 22 -3.20 13.57 -0.81
N ASN A 23 -2.50 14.48 -0.12
CA ASN A 23 -3.11 15.62 0.60
C ASN A 23 -4.22 15.19 1.58
N GLY A 24 -4.07 14.02 2.21
CA GLY A 24 -5.03 13.46 3.18
C GLY A 24 -6.13 12.60 2.55
N ASN A 25 -6.22 12.53 1.22
CA ASN A 25 -7.16 11.66 0.52
C ASN A 25 -6.52 10.30 0.25
N VAL A 26 -7.19 9.23 0.65
CA VAL A 26 -6.72 7.85 0.46
C VAL A 26 -7.34 7.27 -0.80
N THR A 27 -6.49 6.91 -1.76
CA THR A 27 -6.86 6.12 -2.93
C THR A 27 -6.41 4.68 -2.70
N ALA A 28 -7.38 3.79 -2.45
CA ALA A 28 -7.06 2.39 -2.20
C ALA A 28 -6.81 1.63 -3.50
N GLY A 29 -5.69 0.89 -3.54
CA GLY A 29 -5.37 -0.02 -4.62
C GLY A 29 -6.38 -1.17 -4.70
N LYS A 30 -6.59 -1.67 -5.92
CA LYS A 30 -7.51 -2.78 -6.21
C LYS A 30 -6.82 -4.15 -6.27
N ILE A 31 -5.48 -4.17 -6.26
CA ILE A 31 -4.70 -5.40 -6.43
C ILE A 31 -4.41 -6.00 -5.06
N CYS A 32 -4.76 -7.28 -4.90
CA CYS A 32 -4.36 -8.09 -3.75
C CYS A 32 -2.96 -8.67 -3.98
N TYR A 33 -2.06 -8.39 -3.05
CA TYR A 33 -0.73 -9.01 -2.98
C TYR A 33 -0.71 -10.04 -1.86
N LYS A 34 0.01 -11.14 -2.07
CA LYS A 34 0.10 -12.26 -1.12
C LYS A 34 0.84 -11.89 0.18
N SER A 35 1.64 -10.83 0.17
CA SER A 35 2.39 -10.36 1.33
C SER A 35 2.59 -8.85 1.30
N GLY A 36 2.75 -8.24 2.48
CA GLY A 36 3.05 -6.81 2.59
C GLY A 36 4.39 -6.44 1.97
N LYS A 37 5.35 -7.39 1.95
CA LYS A 37 6.65 -7.22 1.30
C LYS A 37 6.51 -7.14 -0.23
N ASP A 38 5.69 -7.99 -0.85
CA ASP A 38 5.46 -7.95 -2.30
C ASP A 38 4.76 -6.65 -2.71
N ALA A 39 3.75 -6.24 -1.94
CA ALA A 39 3.07 -4.96 -2.12
C ALA A 39 4.06 -3.79 -1.99
N ALA A 40 4.94 -3.81 -0.98
CA ALA A 40 5.94 -2.76 -0.77
C ALA A 40 6.98 -2.69 -1.90
N VAL A 41 7.43 -3.82 -2.44
CA VAL A 41 8.35 -3.85 -3.59
C VAL A 41 7.71 -3.20 -4.82
N VAL A 42 6.43 -3.48 -5.07
CA VAL A 42 5.69 -2.86 -6.18
C VAL A 42 5.47 -1.37 -5.93
N ALA A 43 5.05 -0.99 -4.73
CA ALA A 43 4.90 0.41 -4.32
C ALA A 43 6.20 1.20 -4.50
N ARG A 44 7.36 0.62 -4.14
CA ARG A 44 8.69 1.24 -4.31
C ARG A 44 9.06 1.43 -5.78
N LYS A 45 8.65 0.52 -6.67
CA LYS A 45 8.86 0.67 -8.12
C LYS A 45 8.02 1.80 -8.71
N GLN A 46 6.79 1.97 -8.23
CA GLN A 46 5.88 3.02 -8.69
C GLN A 46 6.25 4.39 -8.09
N HIS A 47 6.68 4.39 -6.82
CA HIS A 47 6.98 5.59 -6.05
C HIS A 47 8.36 5.50 -5.37
N PRO A 48 9.47 5.62 -6.13
CA PRO A 48 10.82 5.35 -5.64
C PRO A 48 11.29 6.28 -4.51
N TYR A 49 10.72 7.48 -4.41
CA TYR A 49 11.12 8.51 -3.44
C TYR A 49 10.09 8.74 -2.33
N VAL A 50 9.05 7.90 -2.24
CA VAL A 50 8.00 8.03 -1.24
C VAL A 50 8.25 7.05 -0.09
N ASN A 51 7.97 7.51 1.13
CA ASN A 51 7.98 6.63 2.30
C ASN A 51 6.81 5.65 2.21
N ILE A 52 7.11 4.36 2.36
CA ILE A 52 6.14 3.27 2.35
C ILE A 52 5.95 2.80 3.78
N ASP A 53 4.74 2.90 4.29
CA ASP A 53 4.34 2.40 5.61
C ASP A 53 3.59 1.08 5.42
N ILE A 54 3.97 0.02 6.14
CA ILE A 54 3.31 -1.27 6.09
C ILE A 54 2.58 -1.45 7.42
N GLN A 55 1.24 -1.46 7.38
CA GLN A 55 0.37 -1.54 8.55
C GLN A 55 -0.42 -2.85 8.52
N ASN A 56 -0.52 -3.49 9.67
CA ASN A 56 -1.26 -4.74 9.88
C ASN A 56 -2.63 -4.45 10.47
#